data_AF-F7PFS0-F1
#
_entry.id   AF-F7PFS0-F1
#
_cell.length_a   1.000
_cell.length_b   1.000
_cell.length_c   1.000
_cell.angle_alpha   90.00
_cell.angle_beta   90.00
_cell.angle_gamma   90.00
#
_symmetry.space_group_name_H-M   'P 1'
#
loop_
_entity.id
_entity.type
_entity.pdbx_description
1 polymer ?
#
loop_
_entity_poly.entity_id
_entity_poly.type
_entity_poly.pdbx_seq_one_letter_code
_entity_poly.pdbx_strand_id
1 'polypeptide(L)'
;MAFRSQMGENSDISDRPYAIYRCTDCRNVVLSMQDCEGGMTCHDEPMERVTETTMDIEPPDIREVLLDAFGLPKAGLDICLCVIGEGPLSPAEVAAELDYDESTIRSYLNELVDLGLLQKSQLNREGGGFVSVFHSVDLDEMRRETLTGFYAWAGEAAALIEEANLTKAEYLDADHEESLDTVFWEEFDGARADDQ
;
A
#
# COMPACT_ATOMS: atom_id res chain seq x y z
N MET A 1 21.66 -5.45 -35.38
CA MET A 1 21.52 -6.86 -34.92
C MET A 1 20.33 -6.90 -33.99
N ALA A 2 19.44 -7.85 -34.24
CA ALA A 2 18.09 -7.91 -33.71
C ALA A 2 18.05 -8.04 -32.18
N PHE A 3 17.37 -7.10 -31.51
CA PHE A 3 16.73 -7.37 -30.22
C PHE A 3 15.62 -8.36 -30.51
N ARG A 4 15.89 -9.64 -30.23
CA ARG A 4 14.90 -10.70 -30.30
C ARG A 4 14.06 -10.56 -29.03
N SER A 5 12.87 -9.97 -29.14
CA SER A 5 11.83 -10.08 -28.12
C SER A 5 11.71 -11.56 -27.73
N GLN A 6 12.08 -11.89 -26.50
CA GLN A 6 11.59 -13.11 -25.89
C GLN A 6 10.11 -12.83 -25.60
N MET A 7 9.24 -13.51 -26.34
CA MET A 7 7.81 -13.58 -26.05
C MET A 7 7.65 -14.09 -24.62
N GLY A 8 6.81 -13.39 -23.85
CA GLY A 8 6.66 -13.53 -22.40
C GLY A 8 6.66 -14.98 -21.92
N GLU A 9 7.60 -15.29 -21.05
CA GLU A 9 7.47 -16.43 -20.15
C GLU A 9 6.30 -16.09 -19.21
N ASN A 10 5.19 -16.84 -19.31
CA ASN A 10 4.10 -16.74 -18.35
C ASN A 10 4.70 -16.97 -16.97
N SER A 11 4.62 -15.97 -16.09
CA SER A 11 5.11 -16.11 -14.72
C SER A 11 4.10 -16.94 -13.95
N ASP A 12 4.51 -18.12 -13.47
CA ASP A 12 3.67 -18.95 -12.60
C ASP A 12 3.51 -18.24 -11.25
N ILE A 13 2.26 -17.90 -10.92
CA ILE A 13 1.88 -17.23 -9.67
C ILE A 13 1.19 -18.18 -8.68
N SER A 14 1.11 -19.48 -8.97
CA SER A 14 0.40 -20.45 -8.15
C SER A 14 1.04 -20.69 -6.77
N ASP A 15 2.35 -20.48 -6.64
CA ASP A 15 3.14 -20.63 -5.41
C ASP A 15 3.22 -19.32 -4.58
N ARG A 16 2.53 -18.25 -5.00
CA ARG A 16 2.54 -16.98 -4.28
C ARG A 16 1.75 -17.10 -2.96
N PRO A 17 2.05 -16.27 -1.94
CA PRO A 17 1.33 -16.27 -0.66
C PRO A 17 -0.10 -15.71 -0.76
N TYR A 18 -0.61 -15.52 -1.98
CA TYR A 18 -1.94 -15.03 -2.30
C TYR A 18 -2.49 -15.80 -3.51
N ALA A 19 -3.79 -15.73 -3.71
CA ALA A 19 -4.48 -16.30 -4.86
C ALA A 19 -5.29 -15.21 -5.58
N ILE A 20 -5.33 -15.30 -6.91
CA ILE A 20 -6.19 -14.48 -7.75
C ILE A 20 -7.23 -15.39 -8.39
N TYR A 21 -8.49 -14.98 -8.34
CA TYR A 21 -9.61 -15.69 -8.96
C TYR A 21 -10.28 -14.79 -10.00
N ARG A 22 -10.67 -15.37 -11.14
CA ARG A 22 -11.36 -14.68 -12.24
C ARG A 22 -12.69 -15.36 -12.54
N CYS A 23 -13.74 -14.56 -12.72
CA CYS A 23 -15.01 -15.07 -13.22
C CYS A 23 -14.93 -15.31 -14.74
N THR A 24 -15.52 -16.41 -15.22
CA THR A 24 -15.58 -16.72 -16.65
C THR A 24 -16.70 -15.97 -17.38
N ASP A 25 -17.71 -15.50 -16.66
CA ASP A 25 -18.90 -14.84 -17.24
C ASP A 25 -18.84 -13.31 -17.20
N CYS A 26 -18.11 -12.74 -16.23
CA CYS A 26 -17.96 -11.30 -16.09
C CYS A 26 -16.50 -10.90 -15.82
N ARG A 27 -16.23 -9.60 -15.72
CA ARG A 27 -14.88 -9.06 -15.51
C ARG A 27 -14.42 -9.09 -14.04
N ASN A 28 -15.16 -9.76 -13.17
CA ASN A 28 -14.83 -9.78 -11.74
C ASN A 28 -13.52 -10.55 -11.50
N VAL A 29 -12.61 -9.91 -10.78
CA VAL A 29 -11.32 -10.47 -10.34
C VAL A 29 -11.21 -10.25 -8.84
N VAL A 30 -10.81 -11.29 -8.11
CA VAL A 30 -10.72 -11.27 -6.66
C VAL A 30 -9.33 -11.67 -6.22
N LEU A 31 -8.71 -10.86 -5.37
CA LEU A 31 -7.46 -11.16 -4.68
C LEU A 31 -7.75 -11.70 -3.27
N SER A 32 -7.07 -12.76 -2.86
CA SER A 32 -7.16 -13.36 -1.52
C SER A 32 -5.79 -13.69 -0.96
N MET A 33 -5.53 -13.38 0.33
CA MET A 33 -4.32 -13.86 1.05
C MET A 33 -4.42 -15.32 1.49
N GLN A 34 -5.55 -15.97 1.25
CA GLN A 34 -5.78 -17.35 1.63
C GLN A 34 -6.20 -18.13 0.39
N ASP A 35 -5.65 -19.33 0.25
CA ASP A 35 -6.23 -20.26 -0.71
C ASP A 35 -7.58 -20.72 -0.17
N CYS A 36 -8.65 -20.33 -0.86
CA CYS A 36 -10.00 -20.65 -0.45
C CYS A 36 -10.33 -22.07 -0.92
N GLU A 37 -10.33 -23.02 0.01
CA GLU A 37 -10.81 -24.39 -0.28
C GLU A 37 -12.27 -24.32 -0.75
N GLY A 38 -12.52 -24.74 -2.00
CA GLY A 38 -13.83 -24.60 -2.67
C GLY A 38 -13.93 -23.41 -3.64
N GLY A 39 -12.91 -22.55 -3.68
CA GLY A 39 -12.83 -21.39 -4.57
C GLY A 39 -13.69 -20.21 -4.12
N MET A 40 -13.47 -19.06 -4.77
CA MET A 40 -14.38 -17.92 -4.67
C MET A 40 -15.57 -18.14 -5.60
N THR A 41 -16.76 -17.62 -5.28
CA THR A 41 -17.95 -17.76 -6.13
C THR A 41 -18.39 -16.43 -6.74
N CYS A 42 -18.86 -16.49 -7.98
CA CYS A 42 -19.49 -15.39 -8.68
C CYS A 42 -20.64 -15.96 -9.52
N HIS A 43 -21.82 -15.33 -9.50
CA HIS A 43 -23.03 -15.86 -10.14
C HIS A 43 -23.40 -17.29 -9.69
N ASP A 44 -23.14 -17.61 -8.42
CA ASP A 44 -23.32 -18.95 -7.83
C ASP A 44 -22.44 -20.06 -8.45
N GLU A 45 -21.48 -19.70 -9.29
CA GLU A 45 -20.50 -20.61 -9.87
C GLU A 45 -19.08 -20.35 -9.32
N PRO A 46 -18.23 -21.39 -9.20
CA PRO A 46 -16.86 -21.22 -8.74
C PRO A 46 -16.03 -20.45 -9.78
N MET A 47 -15.30 -19.45 -9.31
CA MET A 47 -14.35 -18.69 -10.11
C MET A 47 -13.10 -19.52 -10.41
N GLU A 48 -12.47 -19.27 -11.55
CA GLU A 48 -11.23 -19.93 -11.96
C GLU A 48 -10.03 -19.30 -11.26
N ARG A 49 -9.14 -20.11 -10.68
CA ARG A 49 -7.89 -19.63 -10.09
C ARG A 49 -6.91 -19.26 -11.22
N VAL A 50 -6.40 -18.04 -11.18
CA VAL A 50 -5.36 -17.58 -12.10
C VAL A 50 -4.02 -18.12 -11.64
N THR A 51 -3.37 -18.92 -12.48
CA THR A 51 -2.05 -19.51 -12.19
C THR A 51 -0.93 -18.84 -12.99
N GLU A 52 -1.24 -18.12 -14.06
CA GLU A 52 -0.25 -17.53 -14.95
C GLU A 52 -0.66 -16.10 -15.35
N THR A 53 0.33 -15.21 -15.48
CA THR A 53 0.12 -13.83 -15.97
C THR A 53 0.92 -13.57 -17.25
N THR A 54 0.26 -12.95 -18.24
CA THR A 54 0.85 -12.63 -19.54
C THR A 54 1.65 -11.33 -19.54
N MET A 55 1.32 -10.40 -18.64
CA MET A 55 2.11 -9.21 -18.36
C MET A 55 2.96 -9.45 -17.12
N ASP A 56 4.22 -9.04 -17.20
CA ASP A 56 5.15 -9.05 -16.07
C ASP A 56 5.16 -7.64 -15.46
N ILE A 57 4.56 -7.51 -14.29
CA ILE A 57 4.54 -6.26 -13.50
C ILE A 57 5.52 -6.46 -12.35
N GLU A 58 6.50 -5.56 -12.25
CA GLU A 58 7.49 -5.62 -11.17
C GLU A 58 6.77 -5.55 -9.81
N PRO A 59 6.98 -6.53 -8.92
CA PRO A 59 6.38 -6.49 -7.59
C PRO A 59 7.00 -5.35 -6.77
N PRO A 60 6.22 -4.69 -5.91
CA PRO A 60 6.76 -3.63 -5.06
C PRO A 60 7.68 -4.22 -3.99
N ASP A 61 8.69 -3.45 -3.60
CA ASP A 61 9.51 -3.80 -2.45
C ASP A 61 8.86 -3.34 -1.13
N ILE A 62 9.26 -3.95 -0.01
CA ILE A 62 8.64 -3.62 1.30
C ILE A 62 8.86 -2.16 1.71
N ARG A 63 9.97 -1.54 1.31
CA ARG A 63 10.24 -0.14 1.62
C ARG A 63 9.29 0.75 0.82
N GLU A 64 9.09 0.49 -0.47
CA GLU A 64 8.13 1.22 -1.31
C GLU A 64 6.72 1.12 -0.74
N VAL A 65 6.26 -0.09 -0.41
CA VAL A 65 4.94 -0.30 0.22
C VAL A 65 4.81 0.50 1.51
N LEU A 66 5.84 0.51 2.36
CA LEU A 66 5.80 1.23 3.63
C LEU A 66 5.88 2.76 3.46
N LEU A 67 6.57 3.26 2.43
CA LEU A 67 6.69 4.70 2.18
C LEU A 67 5.43 5.24 1.48
N ASP A 68 4.96 4.54 0.45
CA ASP A 68 3.90 5.04 -0.43
C ASP A 68 2.51 4.84 0.16
N ALA A 69 2.24 3.70 0.80
CA ALA A 69 0.92 3.44 1.35
C ALA A 69 0.68 4.18 2.68
N PHE A 70 1.72 4.35 3.50
CA PHE A 70 1.61 5.12 4.75
C PHE A 70 1.90 6.61 4.54
N GLY A 71 2.43 7.01 3.39
CA GLY A 71 2.86 8.39 3.14
C GLY A 71 4.00 8.85 4.05
N LEU A 72 4.68 7.94 4.74
CA LEU A 72 5.70 8.25 5.72
C LEU A 72 7.08 8.25 5.05
N PRO A 73 7.91 9.28 5.28
CA PRO A 73 9.31 9.21 4.88
C PRO A 73 10.07 8.21 5.75
N LYS A 74 11.29 7.83 5.33
CA LYS A 74 12.16 6.88 6.05
C LYS A 74 12.27 7.18 7.56
N ALA A 75 12.39 8.45 7.93
CA ALA A 75 12.49 8.85 9.33
C ALA A 75 11.25 8.45 10.15
N GLY A 76 10.04 8.62 9.60
CA GLY A 76 8.79 8.20 10.25
C GLY A 76 8.75 6.68 10.45
N LEU A 77 9.22 5.91 9.45
CA LEU A 77 9.31 4.46 9.56
C LEU A 77 10.34 4.00 10.61
N ASP A 78 11.53 4.59 10.61
CA ASP A 78 12.58 4.29 11.60
C ASP A 78 12.06 4.54 13.04
N ILE A 79 11.33 5.64 13.24
CA ILE A 79 10.68 5.99 14.52
C ILE A 79 9.61 4.96 14.92
N CYS A 80 8.75 4.57 13.98
CA CYS A 80 7.71 3.57 14.23
C CYS A 80 8.32 2.23 14.68
N LEU A 81 9.32 1.74 13.95
CA LEU A 81 10.02 0.48 14.26
C LEU A 81 10.74 0.53 15.61
N CYS A 82 11.37 1.66 15.96
CA CYS A 82 12.00 1.86 17.26
C CYS A 82 10.98 1.73 18.41
N VAL A 83 9.85 2.42 18.33
CA VAL A 83 8.82 2.34 19.37
C VAL A 83 8.17 0.95 19.45
N ILE A 84 8.02 0.25 18.33
CA ILE A 84 7.50 -1.13 18.32
C ILE A 84 8.48 -2.10 19.01
N GLY A 85 9.79 -1.95 18.76
CA GLY A 85 10.81 -2.85 19.30
C GLY A 85 11.14 -2.61 20.77
N GLU A 86 11.11 -1.36 21.22
CA GLU A 86 11.67 -0.93 22.50
C GLU A 86 10.67 -0.16 23.38
N GLY A 87 9.46 0.06 22.90
CA GLY A 87 8.39 0.80 23.59
C GLY A 87 8.00 0.21 24.95
N PRO A 88 7.41 1.04 25.84
CA PRO A 88 7.05 2.45 25.64
C PRO A 88 8.25 3.42 25.73
N LEU A 89 8.35 4.38 24.80
CA LEU A 89 9.43 5.37 24.74
C LEU A 89 8.89 6.81 24.70
N SER A 90 9.59 7.75 25.33
CA SER A 90 9.40 9.19 25.18
C SER A 90 10.14 9.75 23.95
N PRO A 91 9.77 10.94 23.44
CA PRO A 91 10.46 11.54 22.30
C PRO A 91 11.98 11.69 22.48
N ALA A 92 12.41 11.98 23.72
CA ALA A 92 13.82 12.11 24.04
C ALA A 92 14.57 10.77 24.01
N GLU A 93 13.91 9.68 24.40
CA GLU A 93 14.49 8.32 24.33
C GLU A 93 14.60 7.87 22.86
N VAL A 94 13.56 8.10 22.05
CA VAL A 94 13.62 7.83 20.60
C VAL A 94 14.72 8.66 19.92
N ALA A 95 14.94 9.91 20.35
CA ALA A 95 15.99 10.77 19.81
C ALA A 95 17.40 10.27 20.14
N ALA A 96 17.58 9.70 21.33
CA ALA A 96 18.84 9.10 21.71
C ALA A 96 19.17 7.85 20.88
N GLU A 97 18.16 7.08 20.47
CA GLU A 97 18.33 5.86 19.67
C GLU A 97 18.55 6.12 18.18
N LEU A 98 17.83 7.09 17.58
CA LEU A 98 17.78 7.24 16.12
C LEU A 98 18.61 8.41 15.56
N ASP A 99 19.28 9.20 16.40
CA ASP A 99 20.08 10.38 16.01
C ASP A 99 19.30 11.39 15.12
N TYR A 100 17.98 11.47 15.31
CA TYR A 100 17.13 12.52 14.75
C TYR A 100 16.87 13.61 15.78
N ASP A 101 16.58 14.83 15.33
CA ASP A 101 16.23 15.90 16.25
C ASP A 101 14.87 15.62 16.93
N GLU A 102 14.77 16.02 18.20
CA GLU A 102 13.58 15.73 19.02
C GLU A 102 12.30 16.37 18.44
N SER A 103 12.40 17.48 17.70
CA SER A 103 11.23 18.15 17.12
C SER A 103 10.65 17.36 15.94
N THR A 104 11.51 16.84 15.08
CA THR A 104 11.17 15.91 13.99
C THR A 104 10.57 14.63 14.55
N ILE A 105 11.19 14.06 15.57
CA ILE A 105 10.65 12.86 16.23
C ILE A 105 9.27 13.12 16.80
N ARG A 106 9.08 14.24 17.49
CA ARG A 106 7.78 14.58 18.07
C ARG A 106 6.71 14.77 17.01
N SER A 107 7.05 15.34 15.85
CA SER A 107 6.13 15.47 14.73
C SER A 107 5.68 14.09 14.25
N TYR A 108 6.62 13.22 13.89
CA TYR A 108 6.30 11.88 13.39
C TYR A 108 5.63 10.99 14.44
N LEU A 109 5.99 11.09 15.72
CA LEU A 109 5.30 10.34 16.77
C LEU A 109 3.83 10.71 16.90
N ASN A 110 3.44 11.97 16.69
CA ASN A 110 2.03 12.33 16.68
C ASN A 110 1.35 11.91 15.37
N GLU A 111 2.01 12.06 14.23
CA GLU A 111 1.50 11.57 12.94
C GLU A 111 1.26 10.05 12.97
N LEU A 112 2.17 9.28 13.54
CA LEU A 112 2.03 7.83 13.74
C LEU A 112 0.87 7.46 14.69
N VAL A 113 0.54 8.34 15.64
CA VAL A 113 -0.65 8.18 16.48
C VAL A 113 -1.92 8.48 15.69
N ASP A 114 -1.90 9.52 14.86
CA ASP A 114 -3.04 9.90 14.01
C ASP A 114 -3.31 8.83 12.93
N LEU A 115 -2.27 8.19 12.41
CA LEU A 115 -2.33 7.03 11.51
C LEU A 115 -2.76 5.73 12.23
N GLY A 116 -2.87 5.74 13.57
CA GLY A 116 -3.24 4.57 14.36
C GLY A 116 -2.15 3.50 14.47
N LEU A 117 -0.90 3.81 14.12
CA LEU A 117 0.24 2.90 14.24
C LEU A 117 0.84 2.89 15.64
N LEU A 118 0.71 4.00 16.38
CA LEU A 118 1.17 4.13 17.76
C LEU A 118 0.04 4.62 18.67
N GLN A 119 0.21 4.42 19.97
CA GLN A 119 -0.63 5.00 21.01
C GLN A 119 0.20 5.88 21.92
N LYS A 120 -0.43 6.93 22.45
CA LYS A 120 0.18 7.92 23.33
C LYS A 120 -0.43 7.84 24.72
N SER A 121 0.41 7.70 25.73
CA SER A 121 0.00 7.72 27.14
C SER A 121 0.87 8.66 27.97
N GLN A 122 0.46 8.95 29.20
CA GLN A 122 1.23 9.75 30.15
C GLN A 122 1.68 8.89 31.32
N LEU A 123 2.97 8.89 31.61
CA LEU A 123 3.55 8.23 32.79
C LEU A 123 3.98 9.26 33.82
N ASN A 124 3.74 8.95 35.10
CA ASN A 124 4.20 9.77 36.22
C ASN A 124 5.71 9.58 36.42
N ARG A 125 6.43 10.69 36.62
CA ARG A 125 7.86 10.64 36.98
C ARG A 125 8.04 10.52 38.50
N GLU A 126 9.09 9.83 38.92
CA GLU A 126 9.44 9.65 40.34
C GLU A 126 9.67 10.99 41.07
N GLY A 127 10.17 12.02 40.36
CA GLY A 127 10.37 13.37 40.88
C GLY A 127 9.14 14.29 40.82
N GLY A 128 7.98 13.77 40.45
CA GLY A 128 6.77 14.55 40.15
C GLY A 128 6.70 15.03 38.70
N GLY A 129 5.48 15.29 38.23
CA GLY A 129 5.19 15.60 36.82
C GLY A 129 4.88 14.37 35.97
N PHE A 130 4.58 14.59 34.69
CA PHE A 130 4.22 13.56 33.73
C PHE A 130 5.11 13.64 32.48
N VAL A 131 5.35 12.49 31.85
CA VAL A 131 6.00 12.38 30.54
C VAL A 131 5.07 11.68 29.57
N SER A 132 4.95 12.22 28.35
CA SER A 132 4.28 11.50 27.27
C SER A 132 5.20 10.41 26.75
N VAL A 133 4.68 9.20 26.72
CA VAL A 133 5.33 8.05 26.11
C VAL A 133 4.45 7.51 25.00
N PHE A 134 5.10 6.86 24.04
CA PHE A 134 4.49 6.26 22.88
C PHE A 134 4.76 4.76 22.94
N HIS A 135 3.76 3.96 22.59
CA HIS A 135 3.87 2.52 22.52
C HIS A 135 3.20 2.01 21.25
N SER A 136 3.57 0.82 20.84
CA SER A 136 2.85 0.11 19.80
C SER A 136 1.39 -0.12 20.21
N VAL A 137 0.52 -0.09 19.22
CA VAL A 137 -0.78 -0.76 19.32
C VAL A 137 -0.55 -2.26 19.50
N ASP A 138 -1.53 -2.97 20.06
CA ASP A 138 -1.51 -4.44 20.07
C ASP A 138 -1.15 -4.98 18.68
N LEU A 139 -0.16 -5.86 18.60
CA LEU A 139 0.42 -6.26 17.31
C LEU A 139 -0.57 -7.03 16.44
N ASP A 140 -1.52 -7.77 17.03
CA ASP A 140 -2.55 -8.50 16.28
C ASP A 140 -3.65 -7.57 15.78
N GLU A 141 -3.99 -6.53 16.55
CA GLU A 141 -4.84 -5.44 16.11
C GLU A 141 -4.17 -4.63 14.98
N MET A 142 -2.94 -4.17 15.19
CA MET A 142 -2.15 -3.44 14.20
C MET A 142 -2.04 -4.23 12.90
N ARG A 143 -1.73 -5.53 12.97
CA ARG A 143 -1.64 -6.39 11.77
C ARG A 143 -2.94 -6.45 10.98
N ARG A 144 -4.10 -6.58 11.66
CA ARG A 144 -5.40 -6.68 10.99
C ARG A 144 -5.83 -5.36 10.35
N GLU A 145 -5.70 -4.27 11.09
CA GLU A 145 -6.07 -2.93 10.60
C GLU A 145 -5.14 -2.47 9.48
N THR A 146 -3.83 -2.67 9.66
CA THR A 146 -2.82 -2.35 8.64
C THR A 146 -3.08 -3.12 7.34
N LEU A 147 -3.33 -4.42 7.41
CA LEU A 147 -3.60 -5.23 6.22
C LEU A 147 -4.87 -4.73 5.50
N THR A 148 -5.93 -4.40 6.25
CA THR A 148 -7.17 -3.86 5.67
C THR A 148 -6.93 -2.52 4.99
N GLY A 149 -6.18 -1.61 5.62
CA GLY A 149 -5.78 -0.34 5.01
C GLY A 149 -4.97 -0.52 3.73
N PHE A 150 -4.02 -1.46 3.72
CA PHE A 150 -3.25 -1.80 2.52
C PHE A 150 -4.12 -2.32 1.37
N TYR A 151 -5.13 -3.14 1.67
CA TYR A 151 -6.07 -3.61 0.65
C TYR A 151 -6.93 -2.50 0.06
N ALA A 152 -7.34 -1.52 0.88
CA ALA A 152 -8.03 -0.34 0.39
C ALA A 152 -7.11 0.47 -0.55
N TRP A 153 -5.88 0.75 -0.13
CA TRP A 153 -4.89 1.43 -0.96
C TRP A 153 -4.60 0.69 -2.28
N ALA A 154 -4.43 -0.63 -2.24
CA ALA A 154 -4.21 -1.45 -3.44
C ALA A 154 -5.43 -1.43 -4.37
N GLY A 155 -6.64 -1.37 -3.81
CA GLY A 155 -7.88 -1.21 -4.56
C GLY A 155 -7.95 0.13 -5.28
N GLU A 156 -7.59 1.22 -4.61
CA GLU A 156 -7.51 2.56 -5.23
C GLU A 156 -6.46 2.58 -6.35
N ALA A 157 -5.28 2.01 -6.12
CA ALA A 157 -4.25 1.88 -7.15
C ALA A 157 -4.73 1.07 -8.36
N ALA A 158 -5.43 -0.04 -8.13
CA ALA A 158 -6.02 -0.84 -9.20
C ALA A 158 -7.11 -0.09 -9.97
N ALA A 159 -7.93 0.72 -9.29
CA ALA A 159 -8.96 1.54 -9.92
C ALA A 159 -8.34 2.59 -10.86
N LEU A 160 -7.25 3.25 -10.43
CA LEU A 160 -6.51 4.20 -11.27
C LEU A 160 -5.95 3.53 -12.54
N ILE A 161 -5.46 2.30 -12.43
CA ILE A 161 -4.99 1.53 -13.61
C ILE A 161 -6.14 1.17 -14.55
N GLU A 162 -7.30 0.78 -14.02
CA GLU A 162 -8.47 0.48 -14.85
C GLU A 162 -8.99 1.73 -15.55
N GLU A 163 -9.10 2.86 -14.85
CA GLU A 163 -9.44 4.16 -15.43
C GLU A 163 -8.48 4.53 -16.57
N ALA A 164 -7.17 4.43 -16.31
CA ALA A 164 -6.12 4.64 -17.31
C ALA A 164 -6.25 3.72 -18.53
N ASN A 165 -6.70 2.48 -18.36
CA ASN A 165 -6.93 1.55 -19.47
C ASN A 165 -8.18 1.90 -20.28
N LEU A 166 -9.24 2.36 -19.62
CA LEU A 166 -10.46 2.82 -20.27
C LEU A 166 -10.22 4.08 -21.09
N THR A 167 -9.51 5.09 -20.55
CA THR A 167 -9.10 6.29 -21.30
C THR A 167 -8.32 5.92 -22.57
N LYS A 168 -7.38 4.96 -22.48
CA LYS A 168 -6.63 4.47 -23.65
C LYS A 168 -7.54 3.82 -24.69
N ALA A 169 -8.55 3.06 -24.26
CA ALA A 169 -9.49 2.42 -25.17
C ALA A 169 -10.36 3.46 -25.90
N GLU A 170 -10.87 4.46 -25.18
CA GLU A 170 -11.65 5.57 -25.75
C GLU A 170 -10.81 6.37 -26.76
N TYR A 171 -9.53 6.62 -26.44
CA TYR A 171 -8.61 7.30 -27.34
C TYR A 171 -8.36 6.53 -28.64
N LEU A 172 -8.21 5.21 -28.58
CA LEU A 172 -7.98 4.36 -29.76
C LEU A 172 -9.23 4.25 -30.66
N ASP A 173 -10.42 4.41 -30.08
CA ASP A 173 -11.69 4.38 -30.82
C ASP A 173 -12.02 5.74 -31.47
N ALA A 174 -11.34 6.82 -31.06
CA ALA A 174 -11.52 8.17 -31.59
C ALA A 174 -10.37 8.62 -32.51
N ASP A 175 -10.71 9.29 -33.61
CA ASP A 175 -9.74 9.83 -34.58
C ASP A 175 -9.10 11.11 -34.00
N HIS A 176 -8.14 10.95 -33.08
CA HIS A 176 -7.47 12.06 -32.38
C HIS A 176 -6.20 12.55 -33.10
N GLU A 177 -6.03 13.87 -33.19
CA GLU A 177 -4.85 14.53 -33.79
C GLU A 177 -3.68 14.73 -32.80
N GLU A 178 -3.92 14.63 -31.49
CA GLU A 178 -2.91 14.82 -30.45
C GLU A 178 -2.12 13.52 -30.14
N SER A 179 -1.17 13.59 -29.20
CA SER A 179 -0.42 12.41 -28.75
C SER A 179 -1.08 11.81 -27.51
N LEU A 180 -1.28 10.49 -27.49
CA LEU A 180 -1.83 9.73 -26.38
C LEU A 180 -1.13 10.05 -25.04
N ASP A 181 0.18 10.25 -25.07
CA ASP A 181 0.98 10.55 -23.88
C ASP A 181 0.59 11.89 -23.24
N THR A 182 0.25 12.90 -24.05
CA THR A 182 -0.11 14.24 -23.56
C THR A 182 -1.49 14.22 -22.91
N VAL A 183 -2.47 13.61 -23.59
CA VAL A 183 -3.85 13.47 -23.07
C VAL A 183 -3.88 12.63 -21.80
N PHE A 184 -3.12 11.53 -21.75
CA PHE A 184 -3.03 10.66 -20.59
C PHE A 184 -2.58 11.43 -19.33
N TRP A 185 -1.46 12.14 -19.38
CA TRP A 185 -0.98 12.85 -18.19
C TRP A 185 -1.81 14.09 -17.87
N GLU A 186 -2.37 14.80 -18.86
CA GLU A 186 -3.23 15.97 -18.60
C GLU A 186 -4.53 15.59 -17.86
N GLU A 187 -5.16 14.46 -18.19
CA GLU A 187 -6.35 13.98 -17.48
C GLU A 187 -6.05 13.59 -16.02
N PHE A 188 -4.94 12.89 -15.78
CA PHE A 188 -4.57 12.44 -14.42
C PHE A 188 -3.89 13.54 -13.57
N ASP A 189 -3.25 14.54 -14.17
CA ASP A 189 -2.73 15.73 -13.45
C ASP A 189 -3.85 16.73 -13.13
N GLY A 190 -4.87 16.85 -13.99
CA GLY A 190 -6.02 17.75 -13.80
C GLY A 190 -6.88 17.42 -12.58
N ALA A 191 -7.01 16.13 -12.23
CA ALA A 191 -7.78 15.68 -11.07
C ALA A 191 -7.18 16.10 -9.70
N ARG A 192 -5.88 16.43 -9.65
CA ARG A 192 -5.21 16.89 -8.42
C ARG A 192 -5.33 18.39 -8.18
N ALA A 193 -5.85 19.16 -9.14
CA ALA A 193 -5.87 20.63 -9.08
C ALA A 193 -7.19 21.21 -8.53
N ASP A 194 -8.28 20.44 -8.51
CA ASP A 194 -9.62 20.95 -8.14
C ASP A 194 -10.05 20.68 -6.67
N ASP A 195 -9.16 20.16 -5.83
CA ASP A 195 -9.42 19.88 -4.40
C ASP A 195 -8.46 20.63 -3.46
N GLN A 196 -8.31 21.95 -3.66
CA GLN A 196 -7.64 22.89 -2.73
C GLN A 196 -8.53 24.07 -2.33
#